data_AF-V4YHX1-F1
#
_entry.id   AF-V4YHX1-F1
#
_cell.length_a   1.000
_cell.length_b   1.000
_cell.length_c   1.000
_cell.angle_alpha   90.00
_cell.angle_beta   90.00
_cell.angle_gamma   90.00
#
_symmetry.space_group_name_H-M   'P 1'
#
loop_
_entity.id
_entity.type
_entity.pdbx_description
1 polymer ?
#
loop_
_entity_poly.entity_id
_entity_poly.type
_entity_poly.pdbx_seq_one_letter_code
_entity_poly.pdbx_strand_id
1 'polypeptide(L)'
;MASRRGEPGAGTAPGSNVEKGDPVTTVGGNNRRGGSVASDHQRTEVPPPRDPELYALTDHFRERLSQEGRYASIPTVSSAIVEGQLRWNQSDGWRFATVTEGVRTVVAVGDTDTGSPVIVTAWTEVVNPQTAITSRHWTATDVETIRLRTALSQSPETSVPGEIRPRVVEESFEMGHHHVTTEAGVGYLSCTDCGGRFRSKSALHHRLCRD
;
A
#
# COMPACT_ATOMS: atom_id res chain seq x y z
N MET A 1 -44.46 44.61 13.43
CA MET A 1 -44.46 45.56 12.29
C MET A 1 -43.49 45.04 11.25
N ALA A 2 -43.98 44.88 10.03
CA ALA A 2 -43.26 44.39 8.87
C ALA A 2 -42.57 45.54 8.12
N SER A 3 -41.45 45.26 7.45
CA SER A 3 -41.11 45.91 6.18
C SER A 3 -40.24 44.98 5.34
N ARG A 4 -40.86 44.51 4.25
CA ARG A 4 -40.27 43.90 3.06
C ARG A 4 -39.90 44.99 2.05
N ARG A 5 -39.02 44.63 1.10
CA ARG A 5 -38.93 45.00 -0.34
C ARG A 5 -37.45 45.21 -0.69
N GLY A 6 -36.90 44.70 -1.79
CA GLY A 6 -37.41 43.88 -2.89
C GLY A 6 -36.32 43.74 -3.96
N GLU A 7 -36.26 42.58 -4.61
CA GLU A 7 -35.70 42.45 -5.97
C GLU A 7 -36.81 42.83 -6.99
N PRO A 8 -36.50 43.13 -8.27
CA PRO A 8 -36.27 42.06 -9.27
C PRO A 8 -35.31 42.41 -10.44
N GLY A 9 -34.85 41.41 -11.19
CA GLY A 9 -34.69 41.57 -12.65
C GLY A 9 -33.53 40.85 -13.36
N ALA A 10 -33.82 39.62 -13.79
CA ALA A 10 -33.48 38.97 -15.07
C ALA A 10 -32.43 39.56 -16.05
N GLY A 11 -31.58 38.66 -16.59
CA GLY A 11 -30.86 38.83 -17.86
C GLY A 11 -29.94 37.63 -18.16
N THR A 12 -30.46 36.58 -18.79
CA THR A 12 -30.14 36.15 -20.17
C THR A 12 -28.78 35.47 -20.36
N ALA A 13 -28.83 34.15 -20.55
CA ALA A 13 -27.76 33.36 -21.18
C ALA A 13 -27.77 33.53 -22.71
N PRO A 14 -26.64 33.31 -23.39
CA PRO A 14 -26.64 32.82 -24.76
C PRO A 14 -26.06 31.39 -24.81
N GLY A 15 -26.83 30.48 -25.40
CA GLY A 15 -26.33 29.23 -25.95
C GLY A 15 -25.98 29.37 -27.43
N SER A 16 -25.21 28.41 -27.95
CA SER A 16 -25.12 27.95 -29.35
C SER A 16 -24.18 26.72 -29.33
N ASN A 17 -24.65 25.47 -29.27
CA ASN A 17 -25.09 24.60 -30.37
C ASN A 17 -24.17 24.59 -31.62
N VAL A 18 -23.43 23.48 -31.80
CA VAL A 18 -23.13 22.90 -33.13
C VAL A 18 -23.23 21.37 -33.05
N GLU A 19 -24.31 20.90 -33.67
CA GLU A 19 -24.53 19.74 -34.53
C GLU A 19 -24.15 18.28 -34.19
N LYS A 20 -25.25 17.54 -34.18
CA LYS A 20 -25.58 16.13 -34.32
C LYS A 20 -25.16 15.55 -35.69
N GLY A 21 -24.75 14.28 -35.70
CA GLY A 21 -24.79 13.40 -36.87
C GLY A 21 -25.19 11.99 -36.42
N ASP A 22 -26.41 11.57 -36.79
CA ASP A 22 -26.98 10.23 -36.51
C ASP A 22 -26.55 9.19 -37.60
N PRO A 23 -27.14 7.99 -37.73
CA PRO A 23 -26.53 6.70 -37.40
C PRO A 23 -26.32 5.77 -38.62
N VAL A 24 -25.45 4.75 -38.51
CA VAL A 24 -25.45 3.62 -39.46
C VAL A 24 -25.57 2.30 -38.69
N THR A 25 -26.70 1.64 -38.91
CA THR A 25 -26.99 0.26 -38.53
C THR A 25 -26.42 -0.67 -39.61
N THR A 26 -25.66 -1.69 -39.24
CA THR A 26 -25.56 -2.93 -40.03
C THR A 26 -25.41 -4.12 -39.09
N VAL A 27 -26.27 -5.11 -39.32
CA VAL A 27 -26.39 -6.38 -38.58
C VAL A 27 -25.42 -7.42 -39.14
N GLY A 28 -24.82 -8.21 -38.25
CA GLY A 28 -24.54 -9.64 -38.49
C GLY A 28 -23.08 -10.07 -38.54
N GLY A 29 -22.69 -10.97 -37.64
CA GLY A 29 -21.50 -11.82 -37.83
C GLY A 29 -20.81 -12.32 -36.55
N ASN A 30 -21.24 -13.47 -36.04
CA ASN A 30 -20.56 -14.25 -35.00
C ASN A 30 -19.09 -14.58 -35.38
N ASN A 31 -18.12 -14.30 -34.49
CA ASN A 31 -17.09 -15.30 -34.16
C ASN A 31 -16.30 -15.01 -32.85
N ARG A 32 -16.60 -15.85 -31.85
CA ARG A 32 -15.70 -16.55 -30.90
C ARG A 32 -14.36 -15.93 -30.50
N ARG A 33 -14.24 -15.77 -29.18
CA ARG A 33 -13.09 -16.04 -28.29
C ARG A 33 -11.80 -15.23 -28.53
N GLY A 34 -11.66 -14.17 -27.75
CA GLY A 34 -10.41 -13.75 -27.15
C GLY A 34 -10.75 -13.30 -25.73
N GLY A 35 -10.31 -14.05 -24.72
CA GLY A 35 -10.62 -13.75 -23.32
C GLY A 35 -10.13 -12.35 -22.96
N SER A 36 -11.08 -11.47 -22.64
CA SER A 36 -10.81 -10.18 -22.02
C SER A 36 -10.04 -10.45 -20.74
N VAL A 37 -8.89 -9.78 -20.60
CA VAL A 37 -8.12 -9.68 -19.36
C VAL A 37 -9.10 -9.20 -18.29
N ALA A 38 -9.59 -10.12 -17.45
CA ALA A 38 -10.36 -9.76 -16.28
C ALA A 38 -9.38 -9.06 -15.35
N SER A 39 -9.49 -7.74 -15.32
CA SER A 39 -8.64 -6.80 -14.62
C SER A 39 -8.46 -7.17 -13.14
N ASP A 40 -7.21 -7.11 -12.69
CA ASP A 40 -6.66 -7.27 -11.32
C ASP A 40 -7.62 -6.91 -10.18
N HIS A 41 -8.41 -5.86 -10.35
CA HIS A 41 -9.39 -5.39 -9.38
C HIS A 41 -10.48 -6.40 -9.00
N GLN A 42 -10.84 -7.33 -9.89
CA GLN A 42 -12.02 -8.17 -9.68
C GLN A 42 -11.80 -9.33 -8.71
N ARG A 43 -10.55 -9.77 -8.50
CA ARG A 43 -10.22 -10.82 -7.51
C ARG A 43 -10.21 -10.28 -6.07
N THR A 44 -9.91 -9.00 -5.87
CA THR A 44 -9.92 -8.37 -4.55
C THR A 44 -11.31 -8.19 -3.90
N GLU A 45 -12.40 -8.42 -4.67
CA GLU A 45 -13.78 -8.39 -4.15
C GLU A 45 -14.15 -9.65 -3.35
N VAL A 46 -13.49 -10.78 -3.61
CA VAL A 46 -13.68 -12.02 -2.85
C VAL A 46 -12.84 -11.94 -1.57
N PRO A 47 -13.42 -12.13 -0.38
CA PRO A 47 -12.64 -12.13 0.85
C PRO A 47 -11.53 -13.19 0.80
N PRO A 48 -10.31 -12.86 1.28
CA PRO A 48 -9.19 -13.78 1.24
C PRO A 48 -9.43 -14.96 2.19
N PRO A 49 -8.82 -16.14 1.94
CA PRO A 49 -8.97 -17.29 2.80
C PRO A 49 -8.58 -17.01 4.25
N ARG A 50 -9.28 -17.61 5.19
CA ARG A 50 -9.01 -17.49 6.64
C ARG A 50 -8.08 -18.58 7.19
N ASP A 51 -7.43 -19.31 6.29
CA ASP A 51 -6.49 -20.39 6.60
C ASP A 51 -5.05 -19.91 6.33
N PRO A 52 -4.21 -19.72 7.37
CA PRO A 52 -2.83 -19.29 7.22
C PRO A 52 -1.95 -20.21 6.36
N GLU A 53 -2.24 -21.50 6.27
CA GLU A 53 -1.42 -22.46 5.50
C GLU A 53 -1.51 -22.24 3.99
N LEU A 54 -2.55 -21.52 3.53
CA LEU A 54 -2.74 -21.16 2.13
C LEU A 54 -1.89 -19.96 1.69
N TYR A 55 -1.19 -19.31 2.61
CA TYR A 55 -0.44 -18.09 2.34
C TYR A 55 1.05 -18.39 2.13
N ALA A 56 1.60 -17.95 1.01
CA ALA A 56 3.03 -17.97 0.83
C ALA A 56 3.69 -16.81 1.60
N LEU A 57 4.85 -17.09 2.20
CA LEU A 57 5.68 -16.07 2.82
C LEU A 57 6.63 -15.47 1.78
N THR A 58 6.69 -14.14 1.69
CA THR A 58 7.73 -13.47 0.92
C THR A 58 9.07 -13.53 1.66
N ASP A 59 10.19 -13.50 0.93
CA ASP A 59 11.52 -13.45 1.55
C ASP A 59 11.68 -12.20 2.41
N HIS A 60 11.16 -11.06 1.94
CA HIS A 60 11.08 -9.82 2.71
C HIS A 60 10.34 -9.99 4.05
N PHE A 61 9.24 -10.74 4.08
CA PHE A 61 8.55 -11.03 5.34
C PHE A 61 9.39 -11.94 6.24
N ARG A 62 10.01 -13.01 5.71
CA ARG A 62 10.88 -13.91 6.47
C ARG A 62 12.04 -13.17 7.12
N GLU A 63 12.72 -12.29 6.37
CA GLU A 63 13.80 -11.45 6.87
C GLU A 63 13.34 -10.51 7.98
N ARG A 64 12.09 -10.01 7.91
CA ARG A 64 11.57 -9.12 8.96
C ARG A 64 11.25 -9.81 10.27
N LEU A 65 11.01 -11.11 10.27
CA LEU A 65 10.75 -11.87 11.50
C LEU A 65 11.99 -11.96 12.40
N SER A 66 13.20 -11.82 11.85
CA SER A 66 14.45 -11.87 12.62
C SER A 66 14.97 -10.51 13.05
N GLN A 67 14.33 -9.41 12.64
CA GLN A 67 14.77 -8.06 12.98
C GLN A 67 14.34 -7.65 14.39
N GLU A 68 15.28 -7.17 15.19
CA GLU A 68 14.97 -6.59 16.50
C GLU A 68 14.02 -5.39 16.39
N GLY A 69 13.18 -5.21 17.40
CA GLY A 69 12.15 -4.17 17.42
C GLY A 69 11.02 -4.39 16.41
N ARG A 70 10.90 -5.60 15.85
CA ARG A 70 9.71 -6.09 15.16
C ARG A 70 9.00 -7.09 16.07
N TYR A 71 7.71 -6.83 16.31
CA TYR A 71 6.89 -7.64 17.23
C TYR A 71 5.87 -8.52 16.50
N ALA A 72 6.06 -8.70 15.19
CA ALA A 72 5.31 -9.67 14.42
C ALA A 72 6.05 -11.01 14.44
N SER A 73 5.30 -12.08 14.67
CA SER A 73 5.75 -13.47 14.65
C SER A 73 4.79 -14.33 13.83
N ILE A 74 5.22 -15.53 13.40
CA ILE A 74 4.34 -16.48 12.71
C ILE A 74 3.04 -16.72 13.49
N PRO A 75 3.05 -17.00 14.81
CA PRO A 75 1.82 -17.13 15.59
C PRO A 75 0.90 -15.91 15.50
N THR A 76 1.44 -14.69 15.69
CA THR A 76 0.61 -13.47 15.62
C THR A 76 0.02 -13.23 14.25
N VAL A 77 0.74 -13.60 13.18
CA VAL A 77 0.25 -13.50 11.81
C VAL A 77 -0.85 -14.52 11.54
N SER A 78 -0.66 -15.77 11.96
CA SER A 78 -1.70 -16.80 11.86
C SER A 78 -2.97 -16.38 12.61
N SER A 79 -2.85 -15.89 13.84
CA SER A 79 -4.01 -15.37 14.60
C SER A 79 -4.68 -14.19 13.90
N ALA A 80 -3.93 -13.28 13.29
CA ALA A 80 -4.51 -12.17 12.54
C ALA A 80 -5.29 -12.66 11.31
N ILE A 81 -4.78 -13.64 10.56
CA ILE A 81 -5.49 -14.20 9.40
C ILE A 81 -6.79 -14.88 9.84
N VAL A 82 -6.74 -15.72 10.86
CA VAL A 82 -7.92 -16.49 11.33
C VAL A 82 -8.97 -15.56 11.94
N GLU A 83 -8.58 -14.68 12.86
CA GLU A 83 -9.51 -13.98 13.76
C GLU A 83 -9.55 -12.47 13.54
N GLY A 84 -8.54 -11.92 12.87
CA GLY A 84 -8.37 -10.48 12.73
C GLY A 84 -9.51 -9.81 11.94
N GLN A 85 -9.72 -8.53 12.24
CA GLN A 85 -10.57 -7.67 11.42
C GLN A 85 -9.97 -7.57 10.03
N LEU A 86 -10.73 -7.98 9.02
CA LEU A 86 -10.36 -7.82 7.62
C LEU A 86 -10.64 -6.37 7.19
N ARG A 87 -9.64 -5.73 6.58
CA ARG A 87 -9.75 -4.42 5.93
C ARG A 87 -9.28 -4.53 4.49
N TRP A 88 -10.09 -4.02 3.58
CA TRP A 88 -9.77 -3.97 2.15
C TRP A 88 -8.91 -2.74 1.85
N ASN A 89 -7.85 -2.92 1.05
CA ASN A 89 -7.13 -1.83 0.39
C ASN A 89 -7.53 -1.72 -1.10
N GLN A 90 -7.83 -0.52 -1.57
CA GLN A 90 -8.27 -0.29 -2.96
C GLN A 90 -7.19 -0.60 -4.02
N SER A 91 -5.92 -0.68 -3.64
CA SER A 91 -4.82 -0.78 -4.61
C SER A 91 -4.12 -2.14 -4.69
N ASP A 92 -3.94 -2.88 -3.60
CA ASP A 92 -2.92 -3.97 -3.58
C ASP A 92 -3.22 -5.16 -2.63
N GLY A 93 -4.50 -5.44 -2.33
CA GLY A 93 -4.90 -6.62 -1.55
C GLY A 93 -5.55 -6.32 -0.19
N TRP A 94 -5.28 -7.17 0.80
CA TRP A 94 -6.00 -7.18 2.08
C TRP A 94 -5.10 -6.92 3.28
N ARG A 95 -5.72 -6.42 4.35
CA ARG A 95 -5.08 -6.27 5.66
C ARG A 95 -5.88 -6.99 6.73
N PHE A 96 -5.22 -7.82 7.51
CA PHE A 96 -5.79 -8.39 8.73
C PHE A 96 -5.25 -7.61 9.94
N ALA A 97 -6.13 -7.24 10.86
CA ALA A 97 -5.75 -6.53 12.06
C ALA A 97 -6.29 -7.22 13.32
N THR A 98 -5.41 -7.54 14.26
CA THR A 98 -5.79 -7.99 15.61
C THR A 98 -5.23 -7.04 16.65
N VAL A 99 -5.89 -6.91 17.80
CA VAL A 99 -5.43 -6.07 18.92
C VAL A 99 -5.19 -6.97 20.13
N THR A 100 -3.95 -6.97 20.61
CA THR A 100 -3.53 -7.70 21.81
C THR A 100 -2.98 -6.71 22.81
N GLU A 101 -3.67 -6.59 23.95
CA GLU A 101 -3.22 -5.79 25.09
C GLU A 101 -2.80 -4.35 24.71
N GLY A 102 -3.60 -3.68 23.88
CA GLY A 102 -3.39 -2.27 23.51
C GLY A 102 -2.45 -2.04 22.32
N VAL A 103 -1.89 -3.10 21.73
CA VAL A 103 -1.10 -3.06 20.49
C VAL A 103 -1.86 -3.77 19.38
N ARG A 104 -1.98 -3.12 18.22
CA ARG A 104 -2.53 -3.71 17.00
C ARG A 104 -1.42 -4.35 16.19
N THR A 105 -1.59 -5.60 15.78
CA THR A 105 -0.78 -6.24 14.74
C THR A 105 -1.53 -6.19 13.42
N VAL A 106 -0.91 -5.65 12.38
CA VAL A 106 -1.46 -5.57 11.03
C VAL A 106 -0.63 -6.44 10.10
N VAL A 107 -1.29 -7.33 9.36
CA VAL A 107 -0.71 -8.19 8.34
C VAL A 107 -1.19 -7.71 6.98
N ALA A 108 -0.26 -7.29 6.12
CA ALA A 108 -0.55 -6.96 4.72
C ALA A 108 -0.35 -8.19 3.84
N VAL A 109 -1.39 -8.47 3.07
CA VAL A 109 -1.46 -9.57 2.11
C VAL A 109 -1.64 -8.99 0.72
N GLY A 110 -0.78 -9.41 -0.20
CA GLY A 110 -0.96 -9.15 -1.62
C GLY A 110 -1.88 -10.20 -2.23
N ASP A 111 -2.87 -9.75 -3.01
CA ASP A 111 -3.48 -10.62 -4.00
C ASP A 111 -2.49 -10.73 -5.16
N THR A 112 -2.17 -11.96 -5.56
CA THR A 112 -1.20 -12.21 -6.62
C THR A 112 -1.86 -13.02 -7.71
N ASP A 113 -1.37 -12.86 -8.94
CA ASP A 113 -1.77 -13.72 -10.06
C ASP A 113 -1.47 -15.20 -9.81
N THR A 114 -0.58 -15.51 -8.87
CA THR A 114 -0.35 -16.88 -8.39
C THR A 114 -1.52 -17.37 -7.55
N GLY A 115 -1.86 -18.65 -7.64
CA GLY A 115 -3.04 -19.26 -6.99
C GLY A 115 -3.07 -19.24 -5.45
N SER A 116 -2.12 -18.57 -4.80
CA SER A 116 -2.03 -18.41 -3.35
C SER A 116 -1.77 -16.94 -3.00
N PRO A 117 -2.50 -16.36 -2.04
CA PRO A 117 -2.19 -15.03 -1.54
C PRO A 117 -0.83 -15.00 -0.84
N VAL A 118 -0.16 -13.84 -0.83
CA VAL A 118 1.19 -13.71 -0.28
C VAL A 118 1.21 -12.77 0.92
N ILE A 119 1.86 -13.18 2.01
CA ILE A 119 2.15 -12.30 3.14
C ILE A 119 3.33 -11.40 2.76
N VAL A 120 3.04 -10.12 2.53
CA VAL A 120 4.02 -9.11 2.12
C VAL A 120 4.80 -8.60 3.32
N THR A 121 4.11 -8.22 4.40
CA THR A 121 4.74 -7.73 5.62
C THR A 121 3.74 -7.74 6.76
N ALA A 122 4.25 -7.67 7.99
CA ALA A 122 3.44 -7.35 9.17
C ALA A 122 4.11 -6.24 10.00
N TRP A 123 3.32 -5.48 10.75
CA TRP A 123 3.81 -4.45 11.68
C TRP A 123 2.86 -4.27 12.85
N THR A 124 3.34 -3.56 13.87
CA THR A 124 2.56 -3.23 15.07
C THR A 124 2.34 -1.72 15.21
N GLU A 125 1.24 -1.36 15.86
CA GLU A 125 0.83 0.00 16.17
C GLU A 125 0.28 0.07 17.60
N VAL A 126 0.67 1.06 18.41
CA VAL A 126 0.03 1.27 19.71
C VAL A 126 -1.33 1.92 19.50
N VAL A 127 -2.41 1.24 19.89
CA VAL A 127 -3.79 1.74 19.75
C VAL A 127 -4.43 2.11 21.08
N ASN A 128 -3.95 1.52 22.18
CA ASN A 128 -4.29 1.94 23.54
C ASN A 128 -3.00 2.00 24.39
N PRO A 129 -2.37 3.19 24.45
CA PRO A 129 -1.21 3.49 25.30
C PRO A 129 -1.29 2.96 26.73
N GLN A 130 -2.42 3.20 27.39
CA GLN A 130 -2.56 2.90 28.81
C GLN A 130 -2.59 1.39 29.00
N THR A 131 -3.38 0.67 28.19
CA THR A 131 -3.44 -0.79 28.23
C THR A 131 -2.08 -1.42 27.93
N ALA A 132 -1.38 -0.92 26.91
CA ALA A 132 -0.09 -1.45 26.48
C ALA A 132 1.02 -1.29 27.54
N ILE A 133 1.06 -0.17 28.28
CA ILE A 133 2.07 0.04 29.32
C ILE A 133 1.79 -0.79 30.59
N THR A 134 0.52 -1.06 30.89
CA THR A 134 0.12 -1.88 32.05
C THR A 134 0.14 -3.39 31.78
N SER A 135 0.34 -3.78 30.52
CA SER A 135 0.40 -5.16 30.05
C SER A 135 1.64 -5.88 30.60
N ARG A 136 1.54 -7.20 30.78
CA ARG A 136 2.70 -8.06 31.04
C ARG A 136 3.36 -8.60 29.76
N HIS A 137 2.67 -8.44 28.63
CA HIS A 137 3.11 -8.88 27.31
C HIS A 137 4.11 -7.92 26.68
N TRP A 138 4.01 -6.62 27.00
CA TRP A 138 4.87 -5.57 26.47
C TRP A 138 5.76 -4.97 27.56
N THR A 139 7.05 -4.82 27.30
CA THR A 139 7.90 -3.96 28.11
C THR A 139 7.67 -2.49 27.75
N ALA A 140 8.05 -1.57 28.64
CA ALA A 140 7.99 -0.14 28.35
C ALA A 140 8.81 0.23 27.09
N THR A 141 9.96 -0.42 26.91
CA THR A 141 10.80 -0.27 25.72
C THR A 141 10.10 -0.75 24.45
N ASP A 142 9.34 -1.84 24.52
CA ASP A 142 8.59 -2.35 23.36
C ASP A 142 7.54 -1.35 22.92
N VAL A 143 6.74 -0.85 23.87
CA VAL A 143 5.69 0.14 23.60
C VAL A 143 6.28 1.39 22.96
N GLU A 144 7.39 1.91 23.48
CA GLU A 144 8.03 3.10 22.94
C GLU A 144 8.65 2.84 21.55
N THR A 145 9.27 1.67 21.37
CA THR A 145 9.81 1.25 20.06
C THR A 145 8.70 1.19 19.01
N ILE A 146 7.55 0.61 19.35
CA ILE A 146 6.40 0.54 18.44
C ILE A 146 5.92 1.95 18.08
N ARG A 147 5.76 2.84 19.07
CA ARG A 147 5.33 4.23 18.83
C ARG A 147 6.28 4.98 17.91
N LEU A 148 7.58 4.94 18.21
CA LEU A 148 8.59 5.61 17.40
C LEU A 148 8.53 5.13 15.96
N ARG A 149 8.48 3.80 15.73
CA ARG A 149 8.40 3.23 14.39
C ARG A 149 7.11 3.61 13.66
N THR A 150 5.96 3.63 14.34
CA THR A 150 4.69 4.10 13.76
C THR A 150 4.81 5.58 13.35
N ALA A 151 5.34 6.44 14.23
CA ALA A 151 5.52 7.86 13.95
C ALA A 151 6.43 8.11 12.74
N LEU A 152 7.58 7.41 12.67
CA LEU A 152 8.50 7.49 11.52
C LEU A 152 7.87 6.99 10.22
N SER A 153 7.01 5.97 10.29
CA SER A 153 6.30 5.47 9.12
C SER A 153 5.19 6.42 8.62
N GLN A 154 4.56 7.18 9.52
CA GLN A 154 3.49 8.12 9.18
C GLN A 154 4.04 9.48 8.71
N SER A 155 5.23 9.84 9.16
CA SER A 155 5.89 11.10 8.84
C SER A 155 7.28 10.86 8.25
N PRO A 156 7.37 10.28 7.03
CA PRO A 156 8.66 9.94 6.43
C PRO A 156 9.55 11.17 6.17
N GLU A 157 8.93 12.34 6.00
CA GLU A 157 9.62 13.63 5.78
C GLU A 157 10.01 14.34 7.08
N THR A 158 9.46 13.90 8.23
CA THR A 158 9.82 14.48 9.52
C THR A 158 11.19 13.94 9.90
N SER A 159 12.21 14.80 9.79
CA SER A 159 13.56 14.49 10.26
C SER A 159 13.52 14.10 11.73
N VAL A 160 14.10 12.93 12.04
CA VAL A 160 14.44 12.56 13.42
C VAL A 160 15.37 13.63 13.94
N PRO A 161 15.09 14.26 15.09
CA PRO A 161 15.96 15.30 15.63
C PRO A 161 17.41 14.82 15.75
N GLY A 162 18.32 15.59 15.15
CA GLY A 162 19.76 15.60 15.44
C GLY A 162 20.63 14.45 14.92
N GLU A 163 20.21 13.18 15.07
CA GLU A 163 21.19 12.08 15.14
C GLU A 163 21.05 11.00 14.06
N ILE A 164 19.87 10.85 13.46
CA ILE A 164 19.65 9.89 12.37
C ILE A 164 19.29 10.67 11.11
N ARG A 165 20.32 11.10 10.37
CA ARG A 165 20.14 11.63 9.02
C ARG A 165 19.92 10.46 8.05
N PRO A 166 18.98 10.54 7.10
CA PRO A 166 18.97 9.63 5.96
C PRO A 166 20.37 9.55 5.38
N ARG A 167 20.92 8.34 5.26
CA ARG A 167 22.26 8.15 4.70
C ARG A 167 22.21 8.62 3.26
N VAL A 168 22.96 9.68 2.95
CA VAL A 168 23.25 10.05 1.57
C VAL A 168 24.16 8.95 1.03
N VAL A 169 23.66 8.18 0.08
CA VAL A 169 24.45 7.17 -0.63
C VAL A 169 24.96 7.87 -1.88
N GLU A 170 26.17 8.42 -1.79
CA GLU A 170 26.79 9.18 -2.88
C GLU A 170 27.22 8.27 -4.05
N GLU A 171 27.53 7.01 -3.76
CA GLU A 171 27.95 6.03 -4.75
C GLU A 171 26.75 5.28 -5.33
N SER A 172 26.80 4.98 -6.63
CA SER A 172 25.85 4.06 -7.24
C SER A 172 25.96 2.67 -6.61
N PHE A 173 24.84 2.01 -6.35
CA PHE A 173 24.82 0.66 -5.81
C PHE A 173 23.93 -0.25 -6.66
N GLU A 174 24.19 -1.56 -6.63
CA GLU A 174 23.45 -2.52 -7.43
C GLU A 174 22.07 -2.82 -6.82
N MET A 175 21.02 -2.75 -7.63
CA MET A 175 19.66 -3.19 -7.26
C MET A 175 18.98 -3.87 -8.46
N GLY A 176 18.78 -5.18 -8.36
CA GLY A 176 18.31 -5.99 -9.49
C GLY A 176 19.42 -6.13 -10.53
N HIS A 177 19.16 -5.70 -11.76
CA HIS A 177 20.16 -5.67 -12.83
C HIS A 177 20.69 -4.26 -13.12
N HIS A 178 20.50 -3.30 -12.20
CA HIS A 178 20.80 -1.89 -12.40
C HIS A 178 21.78 -1.37 -11.36
N HIS A 179 22.75 -0.54 -11.77
CA HIS A 179 23.46 0.34 -10.85
C HIS A 179 22.64 1.62 -10.66
N VAL A 180 22.19 1.87 -9.44
CA VAL A 180 21.24 2.95 -9.14
C VAL A 180 21.82 4.02 -8.23
N THR A 181 21.45 5.26 -8.47
CA THR A 181 21.67 6.41 -7.59
C THR A 181 20.35 7.03 -7.16
N THR A 182 20.40 7.78 -6.07
CA THR A 182 19.25 8.55 -5.58
C THR A 182 19.71 9.77 -4.80
N GLU A 183 18.98 10.86 -4.95
CA GLU A 183 19.15 12.06 -4.13
C GLU A 183 18.11 12.04 -3.00
N ALA A 184 18.47 12.58 -1.83
CA ALA A 184 17.52 12.68 -0.73
C ALA A 184 16.28 13.47 -1.16
N GLY A 185 15.09 12.86 -1.01
CA GLY A 185 13.81 13.50 -1.28
C GLY A 185 13.26 13.41 -2.72
N VAL A 186 13.98 12.84 -3.69
CA VAL A 186 13.50 12.82 -5.09
C VAL A 186 12.44 11.75 -5.39
N GLY A 187 12.29 10.74 -4.52
CA GLY A 187 11.20 9.75 -4.60
C GLY A 187 11.31 8.75 -5.78
N TYR A 188 12.46 8.66 -6.43
CA TYR A 188 12.78 7.65 -7.44
C TYR A 188 14.26 7.30 -7.42
N LEU A 189 14.59 6.11 -7.90
CA LEU A 189 15.96 5.65 -8.17
C LEU A 189 16.26 5.86 -9.66
N SER A 190 17.48 6.28 -9.99
CA SER A 190 17.95 6.41 -11.38
C SER A 190 19.03 5.39 -11.67
N CYS A 191 18.89 4.60 -12.72
CA CYS A 191 19.95 3.71 -13.18
C CYS A 191 21.02 4.52 -13.92
N THR A 192 22.30 4.37 -13.53
CA THR A 192 23.44 5.02 -14.18
C THR A 192 23.78 4.40 -15.54
N ASP A 193 23.38 3.14 -15.74
CA ASP A 193 23.72 2.39 -16.95
C ASP A 193 22.70 2.64 -18.07
N CYS A 194 21.40 2.38 -17.82
CA CYS A 194 20.34 2.55 -18.83
C CYS A 194 19.54 3.87 -18.72
N GLY A 195 19.83 4.73 -17.75
CA GLY A 195 19.10 5.99 -17.53
C GLY A 195 17.65 5.84 -17.04
N GLY A 196 17.21 4.61 -16.75
CA GLY A 196 15.85 4.33 -16.29
C GLY A 196 15.55 4.97 -14.93
N ARG A 197 14.34 5.51 -14.75
CA ARG A 197 13.85 6.01 -13.46
C ARG A 197 12.80 5.07 -12.88
N PHE A 198 12.96 4.70 -11.62
CA PHE A 198 12.18 3.67 -10.97
C PHE A 198 11.63 4.16 -9.64
N ARG A 199 10.31 4.05 -9.45
CA ARG A 199 9.62 4.41 -8.20
C ARG A 199 9.31 3.21 -7.30
N SER A 200 9.58 2.00 -7.76
CA SER A 200 9.34 0.77 -7.01
C SER A 200 10.44 -0.24 -7.27
N LYS A 201 10.69 -1.10 -6.28
CA LYS A 201 11.62 -2.22 -6.42
C LYS A 201 11.17 -3.21 -7.50
N SER A 202 9.86 -3.48 -7.58
CA SER A 202 9.31 -4.37 -8.62
C SER A 202 9.69 -3.89 -10.03
N ALA A 203 9.64 -2.57 -10.29
CA ALA A 203 10.03 -2.03 -11.59
C ALA A 203 11.54 -2.24 -11.90
N LEU A 204 12.42 -2.23 -10.89
CA LEU A 204 13.84 -2.53 -11.03
C LEU A 204 14.13 -4.01 -11.32
N HIS A 205 13.30 -4.92 -10.78
CA HIS A 205 13.50 -6.36 -10.96
C HIS A 205 12.91 -6.90 -12.27
N HIS A 206 11.81 -6.33 -12.79
CA HIS A 206 11.18 -6.83 -14.01
C HIS A 206 11.76 -6.24 -15.29
N ARG A 207 12.28 -5.01 -15.23
CA ARG A 207 12.91 -4.39 -16.39
C ARG A 207 14.39 -4.74 -16.39
N LEU A 208 14.83 -5.50 -17.39
CA LEU A 208 16.26 -5.72 -17.62
C LEU A 208 16.94 -4.38 -17.92
N CYS A 209 18.10 -4.16 -17.32
CA CYS A 209 18.99 -3.10 -17.78
C CYS A 209 19.45 -3.45 -19.18
N ARG A 210 19.13 -2.59 -20.13
CA ARG A 210 19.54 -2.71 -21.53
C ARG A 210 20.08 -1.34 -21.93
N ASP A 211 21.30 -1.35 -22.41
CA ASP A 211 21.99 -0.18 -22.97
C ASP A 211 21.24 0.39 -24.18
#